data_AF-A0A3M2V6I1-F1
#
_entry.id   AF-A0A3M2V6I1-F1
#
_cell.length_a   1.000
_cell.length_b   1.000
_cell.length_c   1.000
_cell.angle_alpha   90.00
_cell.angle_beta   90.00
_cell.angle_gamma   90.00
#
_symmetry.space_group_name_H-M   'P 1'
#
loop_
_entity.id
_entity.type
_entity.pdbx_description
1 polymer ?
#
loop_
_entity_poly.entity_id
_entity_poly.type
_entity_poly.pdbx_seq_one_letter_code
_entity_poly.pdbx_strand_id
1 'polypeptide(L)' 'PLVMTEKDAVKCRAFAADDWWYLAVDAVPSDAFVGWFDEQLLRLSP' A
#
# COMPACT_ATOMS: atom_id res chain seq x y z
N PRO A 1 -6.42 -7.85 20.26
CA PRO A 1 -6.01 -8.33 18.93
C PRO A 1 -6.31 -7.27 17.86
N LEU A 2 -5.36 -7.05 16.95
CA LEU A 2 -5.45 -6.06 15.87
C LEU A 2 -5.02 -6.68 14.54
N VAL A 3 -5.73 -6.36 13.46
CA VAL A 3 -5.40 -6.79 12.09
C VAL A 3 -5.26 -5.56 11.21
N MET A 4 -4.18 -5.50 10.43
CA MET A 4 -3.88 -4.40 9.52
C MET A 4 -3.37 -4.90 8.17
N THR A 5 -3.08 -3.96 7.26
CA THR A 5 -2.37 -4.29 6.00
C THR A 5 -0.87 -4.40 6.25
N GLU A 6 -0.14 -5.14 5.40
CA GLU A 6 1.33 -5.23 5.47
C GLU A 6 2.00 -3.85 5.52
N LYS A 7 1.50 -2.89 4.74
CA LYS A 7 2.00 -1.51 4.70
C LYS A 7 2.03 -0.87 6.09
N ASP A 8 0.99 -1.08 6.90
CA ASP A 8 0.94 -0.50 8.25
C ASP A 8 1.78 -1.35 9.23
N ALA A 9 1.90 -2.66 9.00
CA ALA A 9 2.74 -3.54 9.82
C ALA A 9 4.22 -3.18 9.74
N VAL A 10 4.71 -2.81 8.54
CA VAL A 10 6.08 -2.31 8.35
C VAL A 10 6.33 -1.04 9.16
N LYS A 11 5.34 -0.14 9.27
CA LYS A 11 5.45 1.09 10.08
C LYS A 11 5.42 0.82 11.58
N CYS A 12 4.65 -0.18 11.99
CA CYS A 12 4.43 -0.50 13.40
C CYS A 12 5.48 -1.45 13.99
N ARG A 13 6.42 -1.96 13.18
CA ARG A 13 7.36 -3.03 13.55
C ARG A 13 8.10 -2.79 14.87
N ALA A 14 8.45 -1.55 15.19
CA ALA A 14 9.21 -1.21 16.39
C ALA A 14 8.41 -1.34 17.71
N PHE A 15 7.08 -1.37 17.66
CA PHE A 15 6.20 -1.37 18.83
C PHE A 15 5.05 -2.37 18.73
N ALA A 16 5.12 -3.31 17.80
CA ALA A 16 4.08 -4.32 17.62
C ALA A 16 3.96 -5.20 18.87
N ALA A 17 2.71 -5.46 19.30
CA ALA A 17 2.41 -6.43 20.35
C ALA A 17 2.21 -7.84 19.77
N ASP A 18 2.33 -8.86 20.61
CA ASP A 18 2.26 -10.28 20.19
C ASP A 18 0.92 -10.67 19.53
N ASP A 19 -0.16 -9.92 19.80
CA ASP A 19 -1.49 -10.18 19.27
C ASP A 19 -1.86 -9.29 18.06
N TRP A 20 -0.85 -8.71 17.40
CA TRP A 20 -1.00 -7.91 16.19
C TRP A 20 -0.61 -8.70 14.95
N TRP A 21 -1.48 -8.66 13.96
CA TRP A 21 -1.36 -9.44 12.73
C TRP A 21 -1.51 -8.54 11.51
N TYR A 22 -1.02 -9.01 10.38
CA TYR A 22 -1.26 -8.34 9.11
C TYR A 22 -1.70 -9.32 8.04
N LEU A 23 -2.47 -8.79 7.10
CA LEU A 23 -2.78 -9.47 5.85
C LEU A 23 -2.01 -8.79 4.73
N ALA A 24 -1.28 -9.60 3.95
CA ALA A 24 -0.76 -9.17 2.67
C ALA A 24 -1.94 -8.95 1.72
N VAL A 25 -1.94 -7.81 1.03
CA VAL A 25 -2.98 -7.45 0.06
C VAL A 25 -2.30 -6.89 -1.17
N ASP A 26 -2.80 -7.29 -2.34
CA ASP A 26 -2.34 -6.76 -3.61
C ASP A 26 -3.15 -5.52 -3.99
N ALA A 27 -2.47 -4.50 -4.51
CA ALA A 27 -3.14 -3.38 -5.14
C ALA A 27 -3.54 -3.77 -6.57
N VAL A 28 -4.84 -3.82 -6.85
CA VAL A 28 -5.39 -4.06 -8.19
C VAL A 28 -6.14 -2.81 -8.66
N PRO A 29 -5.44 -1.78 -9.17
CA PRO A 29 -6.09 -0.60 -9.74
C PRO A 29 -6.83 -0.96 -11.03
N SER A 30 -7.82 -0.15 -11.39
CA SER A 30 -8.49 -0.28 -12.69
C SER A 30 -7.58 0.19 -13.83
N ASP A 31 -7.74 -0.38 -15.02
CA ASP A 31 -6.99 0.03 -16.21
C ASP A 31 -7.11 1.54 -16.50
N ALA A 32 -8.30 2.11 -16.26
CA ALA A 32 -8.54 3.54 -16.40
C ALA A 32 -7.70 4.39 -15.43
N PHE A 33 -7.56 3.94 -14.17
CA PHE A 33 -6.72 4.63 -13.21
C PHE A 33 -5.24 4.51 -13.58
N VAL A 34 -4.79 3.34 -14.00
CA VAL A 34 -3.39 3.11 -14.41
C VAL A 34 -3.03 4.02 -15.58
N GLY A 35 -3.84 4.03 -16.65
CA GLY A 35 -3.60 4.88 -17.82
C GLY A 35 -3.57 6.37 -17.47
N TRP A 36 -4.52 6.84 -16.66
CA TRP A 36 -4.52 8.23 -16.18
C TRP A 36 -3.25 8.56 -15.38
N PHE A 37 -2.81 7.66 -14.51
CA PHE A 37 -1.65 7.88 -13.65
C PHE A 37 -0.36 7.96 -14.45
N ASP A 38 -0.20 7.10 -15.46
CA ASP A 38 0.94 7.12 -16.38
C ASP A 38 1.04 8.45 -17.14
N GLU A 39 -0.09 9.01 -17.62
CA GLU A 39 -0.10 10.34 -18.23
C GLU A 39 0.36 11.43 -17.25
N GLN A 40 -0.06 11.37 -15.98
CA GLN A 40 0.40 12.34 -14.98
C GLN A 40 1.89 12.22 -14.70
N LEU A 41 2.44 11.00 -14.65
CA LEU A 41 3.87 10.78 -14.48
C LEU A 41 4.68 11.33 -15.66
N LEU A 42 4.22 11.12 -16.89
CA LEU A 42 4.87 11.66 -18.10
C LEU A 42 4.92 13.19 -18.09
N ARG A 43 3.87 13.85 -17.60
CA ARG A 43 3.84 15.32 -17.46
C ARG A 43 4.86 15.87 -16.48
N LEU A 44 5.30 15.06 -15.52
CA LEU A 44 6.28 15.42 -14.50
C LEU A 44 7.71 15.03 -14.90
N SER A 45 7.89 14.31 -16.01
CA SER A 45 9.21 14.02 -16.56
C SER A 45 9.83 15.31 -17.11
N PRO A 46 11.11 15.60 -16.80
CA PRO A 46 11.82 16.76 -17.36
C PRO A 46 11.91 16.73 -18.88
#